data_AF-A0A485A937-F1
#
_entry.id   AF-A0A485A937-F1
#
_cell.length_a   1.000
_cell.length_b   1.000
_cell.length_c   1.000
_cell.angle_alpha   90.00
_cell.angle_beta   90.00
_cell.angle_gamma   90.00
#
_symmetry.space_group_name_H-M   'P 1'
#
loop_
_entity.id
_entity.type
_entity.pdbx_description
1 polymer ?
#
loop_
_entity_poly.entity_id
_entity_poly.type
_entity_poly.pdbx_seq_one_letter_code
_entity_poly.pdbx_strand_id
1 'polypeptide(L)'
;MKDDALRLGKKDRFPYVGTTYRLTEHFHTWTKHARLNAIAQPEQFVEISEGLAQAKGITNGDRVTVSSQRGFIRAVAVVTRRLRTLNVHGQQVETVGIPLHWGFEGVAQKGYIANTLTPNVGDSNSQTPEYKAFLVNIEKA
;
A
#
# COMPACT_ATOMS: atom_id res chain seq x y z
N MET A 1 18.89 -8.15 14.67
CA MET A 1 18.50 -6.90 15.36
C MET A 1 19.04 -5.63 14.71
N LYS A 2 20.37 -5.35 14.68
CA LYS A 2 20.90 -4.14 14.00
C LYS A 2 20.60 -4.12 12.50
N ASP A 3 20.74 -5.27 11.84
CA ASP A 3 20.51 -5.39 10.39
C ASP A 3 19.03 -5.27 10.01
N ASP A 4 18.12 -5.71 10.88
CA ASP A 4 16.67 -5.62 10.63
C ASP A 4 16.19 -4.17 10.68
N ALA A 5 16.75 -3.37 11.59
CA ALA A 5 16.46 -1.94 11.66
C ALA A 5 16.84 -1.19 10.37
N LEU A 6 17.91 -1.62 9.68
CA LEU A 6 18.31 -1.04 8.39
C LEU A 6 17.31 -1.38 7.27
N ARG A 7 16.61 -2.52 7.36
CA ARG A 7 15.66 -3.01 6.34
C ARG A 7 14.29 -2.35 6.41
N LEU A 8 13.91 -1.79 7.56
CA LEU A 8 12.61 -1.14 7.77
C LEU A 8 12.50 0.24 7.10
N GLY A 9 13.64 0.87 6.79
CA GLY A 9 13.67 2.27 6.40
C GLY A 9 13.45 3.20 7.59
N LYS A 10 13.56 4.50 7.35
CA LYS A 10 13.39 5.54 8.37
C LYS A 10 12.29 6.51 7.94
N LYS A 11 11.62 7.10 8.93
CA LYS A 11 10.47 8.00 8.75
C LYS A 11 10.81 9.25 7.94
N ASP A 12 12.05 9.73 8.01
CA ASP A 12 12.54 10.87 7.23
C ASP A 12 12.38 10.67 5.71
N ARG A 13 12.58 9.43 5.23
CA ARG A 13 12.41 9.05 3.81
C ARG A 13 11.05 8.43 3.51
N PHE A 14 10.46 7.73 4.47
CA PHE A 14 9.20 7.01 4.33
C PHE A 14 8.25 7.44 5.46
N PRO A 15 7.62 8.62 5.36
CA PRO A 15 6.95 9.25 6.50
C PRO A 15 5.56 8.68 6.82
N TYR A 16 4.99 7.84 5.95
CA TYR A 16 3.61 7.38 6.05
C TYR A 16 3.53 5.91 6.46
N VAL A 17 2.46 5.55 7.15
CA VAL A 17 2.16 4.16 7.49
C VAL A 17 1.57 3.46 6.26
N GLY A 18 2.20 2.42 5.76
CA GLY A 18 1.66 1.49 4.78
C GLY A 18 0.93 0.34 5.47
N THR A 19 -0.21 -0.05 4.92
CA THR A 19 -0.95 -1.23 5.37
C THR A 19 -1.53 -2.00 4.19
N THR A 20 -1.57 -3.33 4.30
CA THR A 20 -2.16 -4.20 3.26
C THR A 20 -3.42 -4.90 3.73
N TYR A 21 -4.42 -4.99 2.87
CA TYR A 21 -5.71 -5.62 3.17
C TYR A 21 -6.38 -6.21 1.94
N ARG A 22 -7.63 -6.67 2.13
CA ARG A 22 -8.44 -7.36 1.12
C ARG A 22 -9.62 -6.51 0.68
N LEU A 23 -10.12 -6.82 -0.51
CA LEU A 23 -11.38 -6.37 -1.07
C LEU A 23 -12.30 -7.58 -1.24
N THR A 24 -13.61 -7.37 -1.10
CA THR A 24 -14.62 -8.43 -1.13
C THR A 24 -14.57 -9.24 -2.43
N GLU A 25 -14.30 -8.57 -3.54
CA GLU A 25 -14.37 -9.11 -4.90
C GLU A 25 -13.19 -10.02 -5.23
N HIS A 26 -12.12 -10.00 -4.44
CA HIS A 26 -10.90 -10.74 -4.72
C HIS A 26 -10.42 -11.62 -3.56
N PHE A 27 -10.08 -12.87 -3.91
CA PHE A 27 -9.31 -13.77 -3.08
C PHE A 27 -7.83 -13.76 -3.51
N HIS A 28 -6.98 -13.21 -2.64
CA HIS A 28 -5.53 -13.12 -2.82
C HIS A 28 -5.15 -12.68 -4.26
N THR A 29 -4.12 -13.28 -4.83
CA THR A 29 -3.69 -13.12 -6.22
C THR A 29 -4.29 -14.21 -7.14
N TRP A 30 -5.33 -14.91 -6.70
CA TRP A 30 -5.95 -16.02 -7.44
C TRP A 30 -7.12 -15.56 -8.29
N THR A 31 -8.12 -14.92 -7.69
CA THR A 31 -9.36 -14.56 -8.43
C THR A 31 -9.17 -13.52 -9.54
N LYS A 32 -8.01 -12.86 -9.63
CA LYS A 32 -7.64 -12.05 -10.82
C LYS A 32 -7.54 -12.85 -12.13
N HIS A 33 -7.59 -14.18 -12.06
CA HIS A 33 -7.72 -15.08 -13.21
C HIS A 33 -9.18 -15.36 -13.61
N ALA A 34 -10.16 -15.04 -12.75
CA ALA A 34 -11.58 -15.18 -13.02
C ALA A 34 -12.14 -13.86 -13.59
N ARG A 35 -12.75 -13.94 -14.77
CA ARG A 35 -13.21 -12.77 -15.52
C ARG A 35 -14.22 -11.91 -14.76
N LEU A 36 -15.17 -12.52 -14.03
CA LEU A 36 -16.18 -11.77 -13.27
C LEU A 36 -15.53 -10.92 -12.17
N ASN A 37 -14.59 -11.49 -11.42
CA ASN A 37 -13.86 -10.77 -10.37
C ASN A 37 -13.00 -9.66 -10.96
N ALA A 38 -12.31 -9.95 -12.07
CA ALA A 38 -11.53 -8.96 -12.80
C ALA A 38 -12.37 -7.81 -13.37
N ILE A 39 -13.65 -8.03 -13.71
CA ILE A 39 -14.57 -6.95 -14.09
C ILE A 39 -14.96 -6.11 -12.87
N ALA A 40 -15.21 -6.75 -11.73
CA ALA A 40 -15.66 -6.07 -10.52
C ALA A 40 -14.58 -5.14 -9.91
N GLN A 41 -13.31 -5.56 -9.93
CA GLN A 41 -12.17 -4.76 -9.47
C GLN A 41 -11.00 -4.87 -10.48
N PRO A 42 -11.00 -4.07 -11.56
CA PRO A 42 -10.13 -4.32 -12.71
C PRO A 42 -8.69 -3.84 -12.55
N GLU A 43 -8.45 -2.76 -11.82
CA GLU A 43 -7.16 -2.07 -11.78
C GLU A 43 -6.69 -1.84 -10.35
N GLN A 44 -5.38 -1.96 -10.17
CA GLN A 44 -4.75 -1.76 -8.87
C GLN A 44 -4.85 -0.30 -8.44
N PHE A 45 -5.26 -0.11 -7.19
CA PHE A 45 -5.32 1.20 -6.57
C PHE A 45 -4.67 1.22 -5.19
N VAL A 46 -4.45 2.42 -4.66
CA VAL A 46 -4.11 2.67 -3.26
C VAL A 46 -5.07 3.70 -2.69
N GLU A 47 -5.41 3.57 -1.41
CA GLU A 47 -6.31 4.49 -0.72
C GLU A 47 -5.51 5.50 0.11
N ILE A 48 -5.86 6.77 0.00
CA ILE A 48 -5.25 7.86 0.78
C ILE A 48 -6.32 8.84 1.28
N SER A 49 -6.01 9.52 2.38
CA SER A 49 -6.87 10.57 2.94
C SER A 49 -6.92 11.80 2.02
N GLU A 50 -7.98 12.61 2.14
CA GLU A 50 -8.07 13.91 1.47
C GLU A 50 -6.89 14.84 1.86
N GLY A 51 -6.47 14.80 3.13
CA GLY A 51 -5.36 15.61 3.65
C GLY A 51 -4.01 15.23 3.04
N LEU A 52 -3.69 13.94 2.98
CA LEU A 52 -2.47 13.45 2.33
C LEU A 52 -2.47 13.76 0.84
N ALA A 53 -3.60 13.56 0.16
CA ALA A 53 -3.75 13.85 -1.26
C ALA A 53 -3.50 15.34 -1.55
N GLN A 54 -4.09 16.24 -0.75
CA GLN A 54 -3.88 17.68 -0.85
C GLN A 54 -2.41 18.06 -0.63
N ALA A 55 -1.78 17.52 0.42
CA ALA A 55 -0.37 17.79 0.73
C ALA A 55 0.59 17.34 -0.38
N LYS A 56 0.22 16.32 -1.15
CA LYS A 56 1.02 15.76 -2.25
C LYS A 56 0.59 16.22 -3.65
N GLY A 57 -0.46 17.04 -3.77
CA GLY A 57 -1.01 17.47 -5.06
C GLY A 57 -1.57 16.31 -5.90
N ILE A 58 -2.11 15.28 -5.24
CA ILE A 58 -2.72 14.10 -5.87
C ILE A 58 -4.23 14.31 -5.95
N THR A 59 -4.81 14.12 -7.13
CA THR A 59 -6.25 14.10 -7.34
C THR A 59 -6.77 12.67 -7.44
N ASN A 60 -8.06 12.48 -7.16
CA ASN A 60 -8.66 11.15 -7.26
C ASN A 60 -8.56 10.62 -8.69
N GLY A 61 -8.05 9.40 -8.85
CA GLY A 61 -7.79 8.78 -10.16
C GLY A 61 -6.39 9.03 -10.72
N ASP A 62 -5.58 9.91 -10.12
CA ASP A 62 -4.18 10.09 -10.55
C ASP A 62 -3.39 8.80 -10.34
N ARG A 63 -2.39 8.58 -11.21
CA ARG A 63 -1.38 7.55 -10.99
C ARG A 63 -0.37 8.03 -9.96
N VAL A 64 -0.01 7.14 -9.05
CA VAL A 64 0.92 7.40 -7.97
C VAL A 64 1.96 6.30 -7.87
N THR A 65 3.15 6.67 -7.43
CA THR A 65 4.20 5.73 -7.04
C THR A 65 4.22 5.63 -5.52
N VAL A 66 4.03 4.44 -4.97
CA VAL A 66 4.21 4.15 -3.54
C VAL A 66 5.51 3.38 -3.39
N SER A 67 6.40 3.85 -2.52
CA SER A 67 7.72 3.27 -2.32
C SER A 67 8.00 2.97 -0.85
N SER A 68 8.80 1.94 -0.60
CA SER A 68 9.37 1.64 0.70
C SER A 68 10.88 1.42 0.55
N GLN A 69 11.57 1.11 1.65
CA GLN A 69 12.99 0.76 1.63
C GLN A 69 13.33 -0.40 0.68
N ARG A 70 12.35 -1.21 0.28
CA ARG A 70 12.56 -2.46 -0.46
C ARG A 70 12.19 -2.38 -1.93
N GLY A 71 11.43 -1.38 -2.34
CA GLY A 71 10.99 -1.23 -3.72
C GLY A 71 9.83 -0.27 -3.87
N PHE A 72 9.15 -0.33 -5.01
CA PHE A 72 8.01 0.52 -5.31
C PHE A 72 6.94 -0.21 -6.10
N ILE A 73 5.73 0.36 -6.09
CA ILE A 73 4.61 -0.01 -6.94
C ILE A 73 4.03 1.25 -7.58
N ARG A 74 3.34 1.09 -8.71
CA ARG A 74 2.48 2.15 -9.28
C ARG A 74 1.04 1.69 -9.29
N ALA A 75 0.15 2.59 -8.91
CA ALA A 75 -1.27 2.31 -8.76
C ALA A 75 -2.10 3.58 -8.99
N VAL A 76 -3.41 3.43 -9.16
CA VAL A 76 -4.35 4.55 -9.18
C VAL A 76 -4.61 5.02 -7.74
N ALA A 77 -4.69 6.33 -7.50
CA ALA A 77 -5.04 6.89 -6.21
C ALA A 77 -6.57 6.95 -6.03
N VAL A 78 -7.07 6.30 -4.99
CA VAL A 78 -8.43 6.49 -4.48
C VAL A 78 -8.35 7.43 -3.28
N VAL A 79 -8.74 8.69 -3.49
CA VAL A 79 -8.77 9.72 -2.45
C VAL A 79 -10.11 9.62 -1.72
N THR A 80 -10.09 9.44 -0.40
CA THR A 80 -11.30 9.10 0.36
C THR A 80 -11.29 9.64 1.79
N ARG A 81 -12.47 9.94 2.32
CA ARG A 81 -12.69 10.31 3.73
C ARG A 81 -12.67 9.12 4.69
N ARG A 82 -12.65 7.89 4.15
CA ARG A 82 -12.61 6.65 4.95
C ARG A 82 -11.28 6.49 5.68
N LEU A 83 -10.19 6.97 5.09
CA LEU A 83 -8.90 7.09 5.76
C LEU A 83 -8.77 8.49 6.33
N ARG A 84 -8.40 8.57 7.61
CA ARG A 84 -8.25 9.83 8.33
C ARG A 84 -6.85 9.92 8.92
N THR A 85 -6.32 11.14 8.92
CA THR A 85 -5.14 11.51 9.67
C THR A 85 -5.38 11.30 11.17
N LEU A 86 -4.44 10.66 11.85
CA LEU A 86 -4.49 10.46 13.29
C LEU A 86 -3.47 11.35 13.99
N ASN A 87 -3.83 11.90 15.15
CA ASN A 87 -2.86 12.58 16.01
C ASN A 87 -2.25 11.56 16.97
N VAL A 88 -0.95 11.29 16.81
CA VAL A 88 -0.19 10.30 17.58
C VAL A 88 1.06 10.98 18.12
N HIS A 89 1.21 11.06 19.44
CA HIS A 89 2.34 11.75 20.09
C HIS A 89 2.56 13.20 19.59
N GLY A 90 1.48 13.94 19.34
CA GLY A 90 1.54 15.32 18.84
C GLY A 90 1.91 15.43 17.36
N GLN A 91 1.93 14.31 16.63
CA GLN A 91 2.25 14.26 15.21
C GLN A 91 1.03 13.82 14.42
N GLN A 92 0.82 14.48 13.28
CA GLN A 92 -0.16 14.03 12.29
C GLN A 92 0.41 12.83 11.53
N VAL A 93 -0.23 11.68 11.68
CA VAL A 93 0.16 10.41 11.05
C VAL A 93 -0.87 10.07 9.98
N GLU A 94 -0.37 9.88 8.76
CA GLU A 94 -1.15 9.47 7.60
C GLU A 94 -0.90 8.00 7.26
N THR A 95 -1.92 7.35 6.70
CA THR A 95 -1.88 5.95 6.29
C THR A 95 -2.15 5.83 4.80
N VAL A 96 -1.40 4.97 4.12
CA VAL A 96 -1.59 4.56 2.73
C VAL A 96 -2.10 3.12 2.72
N GLY A 97 -3.33 2.94 2.22
CA GLY A 97 -3.97 1.64 2.11
C GLY A 97 -3.65 0.94 0.79
N ILE A 98 -3.21 -0.32 0.84
CA ILE A 98 -2.71 -1.05 -0.34
C ILE A 98 -3.40 -2.42 -0.43
N PRO A 99 -4.43 -2.59 -1.28
CA PRO A 99 -5.02 -3.90 -1.51
C PRO A 99 -4.05 -4.83 -2.26
N LEU A 100 -4.05 -6.11 -1.91
CA LEU A 100 -3.00 -7.06 -2.26
C LEU A 100 -3.24 -7.92 -3.52
N HIS A 101 -4.28 -7.60 -4.31
CA HIS A 101 -4.89 -8.56 -5.24
C HIS A 101 -4.27 -8.64 -6.63
N TRP A 102 -3.50 -7.63 -7.03
CA TRP A 102 -2.91 -7.54 -8.38
C TRP A 102 -1.49 -8.10 -8.46
N GLY A 103 -1.05 -8.33 -9.69
CA GLY A 103 0.28 -8.85 -10.01
C GLY A 103 0.50 -8.87 -11.52
N PHE A 104 1.48 -9.65 -11.96
CA PHE A 104 1.96 -9.66 -13.35
C PHE A 104 1.22 -10.64 -14.28
N GLU A 105 0.46 -11.60 -13.73
CA GLU A 105 -0.36 -12.58 -14.46
C GLU A 105 -1.85 -12.44 -14.12
N GLY A 106 -2.75 -12.77 -15.05
CA GLY A 106 -4.21 -12.74 -14.85
C GLY A 106 -4.98 -12.05 -15.98
N VAL A 107 -6.30 -11.97 -15.83
CA VAL A 107 -7.20 -11.31 -16.78
C VAL A 107 -7.65 -9.92 -16.32
N ALA A 108 -7.36 -9.54 -15.07
CA ALA A 108 -7.41 -8.14 -14.62
C ALA A 108 -6.25 -7.32 -15.22
N GLN A 109 -6.27 -5.99 -15.08
CA GLN A 109 -5.14 -5.18 -15.52
C GLN A 109 -3.87 -5.58 -14.76
N LYS A 110 -2.74 -5.64 -15.47
CA LYS A 110 -1.44 -5.95 -14.86
C LYS A 110 -1.10 -4.87 -13.85
N GLY A 111 -0.60 -5.31 -12.70
CA GLY A 111 -0.17 -4.46 -11.60
C GLY A 111 1.07 -5.02 -10.92
N TYR A 112 1.33 -4.51 -9.73
CA TYR A 112 2.47 -4.86 -8.91
C TYR A 112 2.04 -5.70 -7.71
N ILE A 113 2.93 -6.58 -7.25
CA ILE A 113 2.73 -7.33 -6.02
C ILE A 113 2.89 -6.39 -4.83
N ALA A 114 1.87 -6.25 -3.97
CA ALA A 114 1.92 -5.39 -2.79
C ALA A 114 3.10 -5.75 -1.84
N ASN A 115 3.46 -7.03 -1.79
CA ASN A 115 4.59 -7.52 -0.98
C ASN A 115 5.96 -7.04 -1.45
N THR A 116 6.06 -6.32 -2.58
CA THR A 116 7.26 -5.54 -2.92
C THR A 116 7.54 -4.49 -1.84
N LEU A 117 6.53 -3.98 -1.13
CA LEU A 117 6.68 -2.93 -0.12
C LEU A 117 6.92 -3.44 1.32
N THR A 118 6.21 -4.49 1.74
CA THR A 118 6.07 -5.03 3.11
C THR A 118 7.28 -5.75 3.75
N PRO A 119 7.96 -5.23 4.79
CA PRO A 119 9.28 -5.67 5.26
C PRO A 119 9.47 -7.19 5.46
N ASN A 120 10.70 -7.68 5.25
CA ASN A 120 11.04 -9.09 5.51
C ASN A 120 11.50 -9.26 6.96
N VAL A 121 10.56 -9.03 7.89
CA VAL A 121 10.74 -9.21 9.33
C VAL A 121 9.45 -9.80 9.89
N GLY A 122 9.57 -10.66 10.90
CA GLY A 122 8.44 -11.31 11.55
C GLY A 122 8.38 -11.06 13.04
N ASP A 123 7.22 -11.35 13.62
CA ASP A 123 7.02 -11.40 15.07
C ASP A 123 8.00 -12.36 15.74
N SER A 124 8.53 -11.99 16.91
CA SER A 124 9.56 -12.77 17.60
C SER A 124 9.09 -14.15 18.05
N ASN A 125 7.78 -14.33 18.25
CA ASN A 125 7.22 -15.58 18.75
C ASN A 125 6.86 -16.53 17.60
N SER A 126 6.10 -16.04 16.63
CA SER A 126 5.50 -16.82 15.55
C SER A 126 6.22 -16.73 14.22
N GLN A 127 7.14 -15.76 14.07
CA GLN A 127 7.78 -15.40 12.81
C GLN A 127 6.80 -14.93 11.72
N THR A 128 5.55 -14.63 12.08
CA THR A 128 4.55 -14.10 11.15
C THR A 128 5.02 -12.73 10.64
N PRO A 129 5.14 -12.50 9.32
CA PRO A 129 5.66 -11.24 8.80
C PRO A 129 4.78 -10.02 9.08
N GLU A 130 5.42 -8.87 9.26
CA GLU A 130 4.73 -7.60 9.49
C GLU A 130 4.23 -6.98 8.18
N TYR A 131 2.95 -7.23 7.86
CA TYR A 131 2.30 -6.75 6.64
C TYR A 131 1.22 -5.69 6.90
N LYS A 132 0.99 -5.31 8.16
CA LYS A 132 -0.14 -4.45 8.56
C LYS A 132 0.30 -3.06 8.99
N ALA A 133 1.56 -2.88 9.40
CA ALA A 133 2.16 -1.58 9.63
C ALA A 133 3.62 -1.56 9.18
N PHE A 134 3.93 -0.78 8.14
CA PHE A 134 5.28 -0.52 7.67
C PHE A 134 5.42 0.91 7.16
N LEU A 135 6.62 1.36 6.81
CA LEU A 135 6.83 2.74 6.35
C LEU A 135 6.88 2.83 4.82
N VAL A 136 6.17 3.82 4.27
CA VAL A 136 6.16 4.13 2.83
C VAL A 136 6.23 5.64 2.57
N ASN A 137 6.58 6.00 1.34
CA ASN A 137 6.36 7.32 0.75
C ASN A 137 5.39 7.18 -0.44
N ILE A 138 4.75 8.28 -0.81
CA ILE A 138 3.86 8.37 -1.96
C ILE A 138 4.12 9.67 -2.73
N GLU A 139 4.15 9.56 -4.05
CA GLU A 139 4.39 10.66 -4.99
C GLU A 139 3.50 10.49 -6.22
N LYS A 140 3.11 11.61 -6.84
CA LYS A 140 2.41 11.60 -8.13
C LYS A 140 3.36 11.05 -9.21
N ALA A 141 2.87 10.10 -10.02
CA ALA A 141 3.65 9.41 -11.04
C ALA A 141 3.58 10.09 -12.40
#